data_AF-A0A3D8JX14-F1
#
_entry.id   AF-A0A3D8JX14-F1
#
_cell.length_a   1.000
_cell.length_b   1.000
_cell.length_c   1.000
_cell.angle_alpha   90.00
_cell.angle_beta   90.00
_cell.angle_gamma   90.00
#
_symmetry.space_group_name_H-M   'P 1'
#
loop_
_entity.id
_entity.type
_entity.pdbx_description
1 polymer ?
#
loop_
_entity_poly.entity_id
_entity_poly.type
_entity_poly.pdbx_seq_one_letter_code
_entity_poly.pdbx_strand_id
1 'polypeptide(L)'
;MGIGMQIAYVGFPGAARIEAEAGVQLLRLMRFAQQVSACRLTVEALEGANGTYYDVWLDIVTPEQERVALPHCSDTEPEAAVRAAFDHAERELGQRGGSDG
;
A
#
# COMPACT_ATOMS: atom_id res chain seq x y z
N MET A 1 15.58 -3.90 12.08
CA MET A 1 15.39 -3.14 10.84
C MET A 1 13.98 -3.47 10.35
N GLY A 2 13.01 -2.60 10.60
CA GLY A 2 11.62 -2.79 10.18
C GLY A 2 11.32 -1.93 8.96
N ILE A 3 10.29 -2.29 8.20
CA ILE A 3 9.84 -1.46 7.07
C ILE A 3 9.17 -0.22 7.64
N GLY A 4 9.71 0.96 7.32
CA GLY A 4 9.08 2.23 7.69
C GLY A 4 7.79 2.42 6.91
N MET A 5 6.67 2.57 7.61
CA MET A 5 5.38 2.80 6.96
C MET A 5 4.94 4.26 7.12
N GLN A 6 4.55 4.88 6.01
CA GLN A 6 3.93 6.20 5.98
C GLN A 6 2.53 6.08 5.39
N ILE A 7 1.54 6.70 6.03
CA ILE A 7 0.18 6.76 5.51
C ILE A 7 -0.13 8.22 5.18
N ALA A 8 -0.59 8.48 3.97
CA ALA A 8 -1.02 9.78 3.51
C ALA A 8 -2.52 9.73 3.18
N TYR A 9 -3.25 10.70 3.72
CA TYR A 9 -4.68 10.85 3.50
C TYR A 9 -4.93 12.09 2.64
N VAL A 10 -5.66 11.91 1.54
CA VAL A 10 -6.00 12.97 0.58
C VAL A 10 -7.52 13.11 0.56
N GLY A 11 -8.00 14.33 0.82
CA GLY A 11 -9.44 14.62 0.82
C GLY A 11 -10.21 14.23 2.09
N PHE A 12 -9.57 13.65 3.11
CA PHE A 12 -10.24 13.32 4.38
C PHE A 12 -9.28 13.28 5.59
N PRO A 13 -9.78 13.42 6.84
CA PRO A 13 -8.94 13.57 8.04
C PRO A 13 -8.31 12.27 8.60
N GLY A 14 -8.13 11.25 7.76
CA GLY A 14 -7.60 9.94 8.18
C GLY A 14 -8.65 9.04 8.85
N ALA A 15 -8.37 7.74 8.89
CA ALA A 15 -9.29 6.76 9.47
C ALA A 15 -8.54 5.66 10.20
N ALA A 16 -8.82 5.51 11.51
CA ALA A 16 -8.16 4.52 12.37
C ALA A 16 -8.30 3.07 11.85
N ARG A 17 -9.42 2.75 11.16
CA ARG A 17 -9.62 1.45 10.52
C ARG A 17 -8.58 1.16 9.42
N ILE A 18 -8.19 2.18 8.66
CA ILE A 18 -7.19 2.08 7.60
C ILE A 18 -5.82 1.84 8.22
N GLU A 19 -5.48 2.57 9.29
CA GLU A 19 -4.21 2.39 9.99
C GLU A 19 -4.10 0.97 10.59
N ALA A 20 -5.19 0.47 11.17
CA ALA A 20 -5.27 -0.88 11.71
C ALA A 20 -5.07 -1.94 10.62
N GLU A 21 -5.84 -1.87 9.53
CA GLU A 21 -5.73 -2.83 8.42
C GLU A 21 -4.34 -2.74 7.79
N ALA A 22 -3.83 -1.55 7.55
CA ALA A 22 -2.53 -1.37 6.93
C ALA A 22 -1.39 -1.85 7.82
N GLY A 23 -1.51 -1.74 9.15
CA GLY A 23 -0.59 -2.38 10.09
C GLY A 23 -0.58 -3.90 9.97
N VAL A 24 -1.75 -4.53 9.81
CA VAL A 24 -1.85 -5.98 9.57
C VAL A 24 -1.23 -6.37 8.23
N GLN A 25 -1.52 -5.62 7.17
CA GLN A 25 -0.96 -5.89 5.84
C GLN A 25 0.57 -5.64 5.79
N LEU A 26 1.10 -4.67 6.54
CA LEU A 26 2.54 -4.41 6.65
C LEU A 26 3.30 -5.63 7.19
N LEU A 27 2.72 -6.35 8.15
CA LEU A 27 3.33 -7.59 8.67
C LEU A 27 3.52 -8.64 7.56
N ARG A 28 2.67 -8.64 6.52
CA ARG A 28 2.84 -9.52 5.36
C ARG A 28 4.07 -9.11 4.54
N LEU A 29 4.29 -7.80 4.36
CA LEU A 29 5.46 -7.25 3.66
C LEU A 29 6.78 -7.41 4.42
N MET A 30 6.76 -7.58 5.75
CA MET A 30 7.97 -7.80 6.55
C MET A 30 8.80 -9.00 6.09
N ARG A 31 8.19 -10.00 5.42
CA ARG A 31 8.94 -11.12 4.81
C ARG A 31 9.89 -10.66 3.68
N PHE A 32 9.56 -9.54 3.04
CA PHE A 32 10.34 -8.90 1.98
C PHE A 32 11.13 -7.70 2.51
N ALA A 33 11.36 -7.59 3.81
CA ALA A 33 12.10 -6.46 4.42
C ALA A 33 13.54 -6.29 3.93
N GLN A 34 14.11 -7.29 3.23
CA GLN A 34 15.39 -7.13 2.52
C GLN A 34 15.26 -6.35 1.21
N GLN A 35 14.09 -6.40 0.56
CA GLN A 35 13.81 -5.74 -0.72
C GLN A 35 13.04 -4.41 -0.53
N VAL A 36 12.50 -4.17 0.66
CA VAL A 36 11.72 -2.97 0.99
C VAL A 36 12.36 -2.23 2.14
N SER A 37 12.74 -0.97 1.92
CA SER A 37 13.22 -0.07 2.97
C SER A 37 12.07 0.71 3.62
N ALA A 38 11.13 1.19 2.82
CA ALA A 38 9.94 1.89 3.30
C ALA A 38 8.76 1.65 2.38
N CYS A 39 7.55 1.83 2.88
CA CYS A 39 6.33 1.80 2.11
C CYS A 39 5.45 3.00 2.45
N ARG A 40 4.90 3.64 1.43
CA ARG A 40 3.97 4.75 1.59
C ARG A 40 2.62 4.34 1.04
N LEU A 41 1.63 4.26 1.93
CA LEU A 41 0.25 4.05 1.57
C LEU A 41 -0.40 5.43 1.38
N THR A 42 -1.02 5.66 0.23
CA THR A 42 -1.83 6.86 0.02
C THR A 42 -3.27 6.45 -0.20
N VAL A 43 -4.17 7.14 0.50
CA VAL A 43 -5.61 6.93 0.41
C VAL A 43 -6.25 8.26 0.04
N GLU A 44 -6.95 8.29 -1.07
CA GLU A 44 -7.73 9.41 -1.54
C GLU A 44 -9.23 9.09 -1.48
N ALA A 45 -10.00 9.97 -0.87
CA ALA A 45 -11.46 9.87 -0.89
C ALA A 45 -12.00 10.65 -2.10
N LEU A 46 -12.67 9.94 -3.01
CA LEU A 46 -13.28 10.48 -4.21
C LEU A 46 -14.80 10.42 -4.10
N GLU A 47 -15.48 11.53 -4.35
CA GLU A 47 -16.93 11.55 -4.45
C GLU A 47 -17.35 11.29 -5.90
N GLY A 48 -17.98 10.13 -6.14
CA GLY A 48 -18.50 9.74 -7.45
C GLY A 48 -20.02 9.85 -7.53
N ALA A 49 -20.56 9.72 -8.74
CA ALA A 49 -22.01 9.79 -9.00
C ALA A 49 -22.82 8.71 -8.25
N ASN A 50 -22.18 7.60 -7.88
CA ASN A 50 -22.80 6.45 -7.20
C ASN A 50 -22.44 6.37 -5.70
N GLY A 51 -21.76 7.39 -5.15
CA GLY A 51 -21.32 7.42 -3.76
C GLY A 51 -19.83 7.73 -3.61
N THR A 52 -19.33 7.62 -2.38
CA THR A 52 -17.91 7.81 -2.05
C THR A 52 -17.11 6.55 -2.38
N TYR A 53 -16.01 6.73 -3.11
CA TYR A 53 -15.02 5.71 -3.41
C TYR A 53 -13.71 6.10 -2.76
N TYR A 54 -12.91 5.10 -2.40
CA TYR A 54 -11.58 5.28 -1.84
C TYR A 54 -10.58 4.74 -2.86
N ASP A 55 -9.80 5.64 -3.45
CA ASP A 55 -8.68 5.28 -4.29
C ASP A 55 -7.44 5.11 -3.42
N VAL A 56 -6.83 3.93 -3.48
CA VAL A 56 -5.70 3.55 -2.63
C VAL A 56 -4.58 3.03 -3.49
N TRP A 57 -3.38 3.56 -3.27
CA TRP A 57 -2.17 3.05 -3.91
C TRP A 57 -1.02 3.02 -2.91
N LEU A 58 -0.04 2.18 -3.22
CA LEU A 58 1.11 1.97 -2.37
C LEU A 58 2.39 2.22 -3.16
N ASP A 59 3.27 3.05 -2.61
CA ASP A 59 4.60 3.29 -3.15
C ASP A 59 5.61 2.52 -2.31
N ILE A 60 6.34 1.62 -2.94
CA ILE A 60 7.43 0.88 -2.28
C ILE A 60 8.73 1.64 -2.51
N VAL A 61 9.52 1.81 -1.46
CA VAL A 61 10.89 2.31 -1.54
C VAL A 61 11.85 1.15 -1.36
N THR A 62 12.64 0.85 -2.38
CA THR A 62 13.67 -0.20 -2.34
C THR A 62 14.90 0.28 -1.53
N PRO A 63 15.78 -0.62 -1.07
CA PRO A 63 17.07 -0.24 -0.48
C PRO A 63 17.97 0.60 -1.42
N GLU A 64 17.75 0.52 -2.73
CA GLU A 64 18.42 1.35 -3.72
C GLU A 64 17.85 2.78 -3.80
N GLN A 65 16.91 3.12 -2.92
CA GLN A 65 16.17 4.38 -2.91
C GLN A 65 15.30 4.59 -4.16
N GLU A 66 15.03 3.53 -4.92
CA GLU A 66 14.07 3.56 -6.01
C GLU A 66 12.65 3.51 -5.45
N ARG A 67 11.77 4.36 -5.99
CA ARG A 67 10.33 4.32 -5.67
C ARG A 67 9.57 3.60 -6.77
N VAL A 68 8.84 2.58 -6.36
CA VAL A 68 8.01 1.76 -7.22
C VAL A 68 6.55 2.10 -6.90
N ALA A 69 5.92 2.83 -7.81
CA ALA A 69 4.50 3.14 -7.71
C ALA A 69 3.68 1.91 -8.15
N LEU A 70 2.81 1.43 -7.27
CA LEU A 70 1.91 0.32 -7.57
C LEU A 70 0.61 0.80 -8.20
N PRO A 71 -0.11 -0.09 -8.90
CA PRO A 71 -1.43 0.24 -9.45
C PRO A 71 -2.39 0.73 -8.37
N HIS A 72 -3.21 1.71 -8.76
CA HIS A 72 -4.26 2.26 -7.92
C HIS A 72 -5.43 1.28 -7.81
N CYS A 73 -5.95 1.12 -6.60
CA CYS A 73 -7.06 0.25 -6.26
C CYS A 73 -8.19 1.12 -5.72
N SER A 74 -9.29 1.21 -6.46
CA SER A 74 -10.45 1.99 -6.07
C SER A 74 -11.57 1.06 -5.60
N ASP A 75 -12.09 1.28 -4.40
CA ASP A 75 -13.20 0.50 -3.85
C ASP A 75 -14.12 1.38 -2.99
N THR A 76 -15.37 0.96 -2.77
CA THR A 76 -16.27 1.62 -1.82
C THR A 76 -15.87 1.32 -0.37
N GLU A 77 -15.19 0.22 -0.12
CA GLU A 77 -14.66 -0.15 1.19
C GLU A 77 -13.15 0.16 1.25
N PRO A 78 -12.72 1.09 2.13
CA PRO A 78 -11.31 1.50 2.18
C PRO A 78 -10.38 0.35 2.61
N GLU A 79 -10.85 -0.55 3.45
CA GLU A 79 -10.09 -1.73 3.89
C GLU A 79 -9.86 -2.72 2.73
N ALA A 80 -10.85 -2.88 1.86
CA ALA A 80 -10.73 -3.72 0.66
C ALA A 80 -9.74 -3.12 -0.33
N ALA A 81 -9.81 -1.81 -0.58
CA ALA A 81 -8.87 -1.09 -1.43
C ALA A 81 -7.42 -1.19 -0.91
N VAL A 82 -7.22 -1.00 0.41
CA VAL A 82 -5.92 -1.18 1.07
C VAL A 82 -5.41 -2.60 0.87
N ARG A 83 -6.24 -3.61 1.14
CA ARG A 83 -5.84 -5.02 0.97
C ARG A 83 -5.42 -5.30 -0.47
N ALA A 84 -6.17 -4.83 -1.45
CA ALA A 84 -5.83 -4.97 -2.86
C ALA A 84 -4.47 -4.33 -3.21
N ALA A 85 -4.20 -3.12 -2.73
CA ALA A 85 -2.92 -2.44 -2.94
C ALA A 85 -1.73 -3.22 -2.34
N PHE A 86 -1.90 -3.80 -1.15
CA PHE A 86 -0.88 -4.65 -0.53
C PHE A 86 -0.70 -5.99 -1.23
N ASP A 87 -1.76 -6.62 -1.74
CA ASP A 87 -1.66 -7.84 -2.54
C ASP A 87 -0.90 -7.58 -3.87
N HIS A 88 -1.06 -6.40 -4.47
CA HIS A 88 -0.21 -5.96 -5.59
C HIS A 88 1.26 -5.78 -5.18
N ALA A 89 1.51 -5.18 -4.02
CA ALA A 89 2.86 -5.03 -3.47
C ALA A 89 3.57 -6.38 -3.28
N GLU A 90 2.89 -7.36 -2.68
CA GLU A 90 3.44 -8.71 -2.50
C GLU A 90 3.74 -9.40 -3.83
N ARG A 91 2.87 -9.24 -4.84
CA ARG A 91 3.10 -9.79 -6.17
C ARG A 91 4.30 -9.16 -6.86
N GLU A 92 4.45 -7.84 -6.79
CA GLU A 92 5.60 -7.14 -7.38
C GLU A 92 6.92 -7.53 -6.70
N LEU A 93 6.92 -7.61 -5.36
CA LEU A 93 8.09 -8.06 -4.60
C LEU A 93 8.41 -9.54 -4.82
N GLY A 94 7.38 -10.38 -5.00
CA GLY A 94 7.55 -11.77 -5.40
C GLY A 94 8.20 -11.93 -6.78
N GLN A 95 7.83 -11.06 -7.73
CA GLN A 95 8.44 -11.04 -9.07
C GLN A 95 9.88 -10.51 -9.04
N ARG A 96 10.15 -9.45 -8.26
CA ARG A 96 11.52 -8.89 -8.07
C ARG A 96 12.46 -9.88 -7.38
N GLY A 97 11.98 -10.56 -6.34
CA GLY A 97 12.74 -11.59 -5.62
C GLY A 97 12.87 -12.93 -6.35
N GLY A 98 12.10 -13.14 -7.42
CA GLY A 98 12.18 -14.32 -8.29
C GLY A 98 13.21 -14.19 -9.42
N SER A 99 13.94 -13.07 -9.50
CA SER A 99 15.05 -12.87 -10.43
C SER A 99 16.38 -13.34 -9.82
N ASP A 100 16.39 -14.56 -9.27
CA ASP A 100 17.59 -15.36 -9.01
C ASP A 100 17.33 -16.74 -9.63
N GLY A 101 17.73 -16.89 -10.89
CA GLY A 101 17.58 -18.10 -11.71
C GLY A 101 18.55 -18.10 -12.86
#